data_AF-A0A5N6ZKW3-F1
#
_entry.id   AF-A0A5N6ZKW3-F1
#
_cell.length_a   1.000
_cell.length_b   1.000
_cell.length_c   1.000
_cell.angle_alpha   90.00
_cell.angle_beta   90.00
_cell.angle_gamma   90.00
#
_symmetry.space_group_name_H-M   'P 1'
#
loop_
_entity.id
_entity.type
_entity.pdbx_description
1 polymer ?
#
loop_
_entity_poly.entity_id
_entity_poly.type
_entity_poly.pdbx_seq_one_letter_code
_entity_poly.pdbx_strand_id
1 'polypeptide(L)'
;MTESSNIIKPKLQPQEKRDQRKREKQAALIEASLRSGKYALFLQEVPKIKTSHCRAWDCMPRRSTGNPIIRSYYRFALKRISARSIEYYHITCLERLLPDLPNFVGYGYLKMDGWIAAPPDSHISIKSSSEAIKDWFHHKGWSFGIDCYECFNKDHDEWTQDTSFIWIEHILSHEERVDTDCCHCKSLPGASEPQRSHYFPKEPSAVSLSELLASVSGQPHIDK
;
A
#
# COMPACT_ATOMS: atom_id res chain seq x y z
N MET A 1 -16.53 -42.68 15.13
CA MET A 1 -17.64 -42.13 14.33
C MET A 1 -17.42 -40.62 14.28
N THR A 2 -16.86 -40.11 13.19
CA THR A 2 -16.51 -38.70 13.02
C THR A 2 -17.64 -38.00 12.27
N GLU A 3 -18.39 -37.19 13.00
CA GLU A 3 -19.43 -36.32 12.43
C GLU A 3 -18.78 -35.32 11.48
N SER A 4 -19.10 -35.48 10.20
CA SER A 4 -18.75 -34.51 9.17
C SER A 4 -19.70 -33.33 9.29
N SER A 5 -19.21 -32.23 9.86
CA SER A 5 -19.90 -30.94 9.89
C SER A 5 -20.13 -30.46 8.45
N ASN A 6 -21.30 -30.77 7.90
CA ASN A 6 -21.75 -30.21 6.64
C ASN A 6 -21.94 -28.70 6.82
N ILE A 7 -20.94 -27.92 6.42
CA ILE A 7 -21.04 -26.47 6.33
C ILE A 7 -22.00 -26.16 5.17
N ILE A 8 -23.29 -26.01 5.50
CA ILE A 8 -24.31 -25.56 4.56
C ILE A 8 -23.97 -24.13 4.17
N LYS A 9 -23.39 -23.94 2.97
CA LYS A 9 -23.19 -22.59 2.42
C LYS A 9 -24.56 -21.88 2.34
N PRO A 10 -24.71 -20.69 2.93
CA PRO A 10 -25.99 -19.99 2.93
C PRO A 10 -26.48 -19.78 1.49
N LYS A 11 -27.76 -20.09 1.24
CA LYS A 11 -28.40 -19.85 -0.06
C LYS A 11 -28.52 -18.35 -0.28
N LEU A 12 -27.74 -17.82 -1.23
CA LEU A 12 -27.84 -16.42 -1.67
C LEU A 12 -29.26 -16.09 -2.14
N GLN A 13 -29.75 -14.92 -1.74
CA GLN A 13 -31.00 -14.35 -2.22
C GLN A 13 -30.94 -14.05 -3.72
N PRO A 14 -32.07 -13.97 -4.44
CA PRO A 14 -32.09 -13.73 -5.89
C PRO A 14 -31.34 -12.46 -6.32
N GLN A 15 -31.40 -11.40 -5.52
CA GLN A 15 -30.70 -10.14 -5.79
C GLN A 15 -29.18 -10.30 -5.64
N GLU A 16 -28.71 -10.97 -4.59
CA GLU A 16 -27.29 -11.23 -4.37
C GLU A 16 -26.68 -12.09 -5.48
N LYS A 17 -27.44 -13.07 -5.99
CA LYS A 17 -27.04 -13.87 -7.16
C LYS A 17 -26.89 -13.02 -8.42
N ARG A 18 -27.80 -12.06 -8.64
CA ARG A 18 -27.73 -11.14 -9.79
C ARG A 18 -26.50 -10.24 -9.68
N ASP A 19 -26.22 -9.74 -8.48
CA ASP A 19 -25.08 -8.87 -8.22
C ASP A 19 -23.75 -9.62 -8.39
N GLN A 20 -23.68 -10.85 -7.87
CA GLN A 20 -22.54 -11.73 -8.07
C GLN A 20 -22.25 -11.97 -9.55
N ARG A 21 -23.27 -12.31 -10.35
CA ARG A 21 -23.11 -12.50 -11.81
C ARG A 21 -22.62 -11.25 -12.52
N LYS A 22 -23.08 -10.06 -12.11
CA LYS A 22 -22.59 -8.79 -12.68
C LYS A 22 -21.12 -8.56 -12.34
N ARG A 23 -20.71 -8.85 -11.10
CA ARG A 23 -19.32 -8.74 -10.66
C ARG A 23 -18.42 -9.69 -11.44
N GLU A 24 -18.79 -10.97 -11.53
CA GLU A 24 -18.04 -11.99 -12.29
C GLU A 24 -17.90 -11.61 -13.76
N LYS A 25 -18.98 -11.11 -14.38
CA LYS A 25 -18.93 -10.65 -15.76
C LYS A 25 -17.98 -9.47 -15.94
N GLN A 26 -18.02 -8.48 -15.05
CA GLN A 26 -17.12 -7.33 -15.13
C GLN A 26 -15.66 -7.73 -14.87
N ALA A 27 -15.43 -8.58 -13.87
CA ALA A 27 -14.11 -9.12 -13.55
C ALA A 27 -13.49 -9.81 -14.77
N ALA A 28 -14.24 -10.70 -15.43
CA ALA A 28 -13.79 -11.39 -16.64
C ALA A 28 -13.40 -10.43 -17.78
N LEU A 29 -14.14 -9.32 -17.95
CA LEU A 29 -13.81 -8.30 -18.96
C LEU A 29 -12.51 -7.54 -18.61
N ILE A 30 -12.32 -7.19 -17.35
CA ILE A 30 -11.08 -6.52 -16.88
C ILE A 30 -9.90 -7.48 -17.06
N GLU A 31 -10.03 -8.73 -16.62
CA GLU A 31 -8.99 -9.75 -16.78
C GLU A 31 -8.63 -9.99 -18.24
N ALA A 32 -9.61 -10.18 -19.12
CA ALA A 32 -9.36 -10.35 -20.55
C ALA A 32 -8.64 -9.13 -21.14
N SER A 33 -8.99 -7.92 -20.69
CA SER A 33 -8.33 -6.68 -21.11
C SER A 33 -6.87 -6.64 -20.66
N LEU A 34 -6.57 -7.04 -19.41
CA LEU A 34 -5.20 -7.13 -18.89
C LEU A 34 -4.38 -8.20 -19.62
N ARG A 35 -4.93 -9.40 -19.80
CA ARG A 35 -4.28 -10.51 -20.51
C ARG A 35 -3.98 -10.19 -21.97
N SER A 36 -4.75 -9.31 -22.60
CA SER A 36 -4.49 -8.86 -23.97
C SER A 36 -3.19 -8.05 -24.13
N GLY A 37 -2.58 -7.61 -23.02
CA GLY A 37 -1.39 -6.76 -23.00
C GLY A 37 -1.66 -5.31 -23.43
N LYS A 38 -2.91 -4.96 -23.77
CA LYS A 38 -3.29 -3.58 -24.18
C LYS A 38 -3.60 -2.68 -23.00
N TYR A 39 -3.77 -3.25 -21.81
CA TYR A 39 -4.13 -2.54 -20.59
C TYR A 39 -3.19 -2.92 -19.46
N ALA A 40 -3.00 -1.98 -18.53
CA ALA A 40 -2.35 -2.23 -17.26
C ALA A 40 -3.13 -1.53 -16.16
N LEU A 41 -3.13 -2.14 -14.98
CA LEU A 41 -3.77 -1.64 -13.78
C LEU A 41 -2.73 -0.93 -12.92
N PHE A 42 -3.06 0.26 -12.45
CA PHE A 42 -2.19 1.06 -11.62
C PHE A 42 -2.88 1.49 -10.34
N LEU A 43 -2.22 1.30 -9.20
CA LEU A 43 -2.55 2.05 -7.99
C LEU A 43 -2.04 3.49 -8.17
N GLN A 44 -2.89 4.48 -7.92
CA GLN A 44 -2.56 5.90 -8.06
C GLN A 44 -2.95 6.67 -6.80
N GLU A 45 -2.18 7.69 -6.47
CA GLU A 45 -2.65 8.80 -5.65
C GLU A 45 -3.67 9.65 -6.44
N VAL A 46 -4.68 10.16 -5.74
CA VAL A 46 -5.74 10.99 -6.31
C VAL A 46 -5.34 12.46 -6.17
N PRO A 47 -5.15 13.20 -7.28
CA PRO A 47 -4.90 14.63 -7.21
C PRO A 47 -6.11 15.35 -6.60
N LYS A 48 -5.90 16.21 -5.60
CA LYS A 48 -6.95 16.97 -4.87
C LYS A 48 -7.93 17.73 -5.79
N ILE A 49 -7.53 18.04 -7.02
CA ILE A 49 -8.27 18.90 -7.96
C ILE A 49 -9.17 18.10 -8.92
N LYS A 50 -9.01 16.77 -9.02
CA LYS A 50 -9.71 15.96 -10.05
C LYS A 50 -10.72 15.00 -9.43
N THR A 51 -12.00 15.23 -9.69
CA THR A 51 -13.05 14.25 -9.40
C THR A 51 -13.02 13.12 -10.44
N SER A 52 -12.99 11.88 -9.95
CA SER A 52 -13.12 10.68 -10.79
C SER A 52 -14.29 9.84 -10.32
N HIS A 53 -14.99 9.20 -11.26
CA HIS A 53 -16.12 8.33 -10.98
C HIS A 53 -15.72 6.88 -11.13
N CYS A 54 -16.11 6.05 -10.17
CA CYS A 54 -15.90 4.62 -10.21
C CYS A 54 -16.73 3.95 -11.32
N ARG A 55 -16.05 3.08 -12.08
CA ARG A 55 -16.62 2.29 -13.19
C ARG A 55 -17.14 0.92 -12.78
N ALA A 56 -17.00 0.51 -11.51
CA ALA A 56 -17.63 -0.71 -11.02
C ALA A 56 -19.16 -0.60 -11.17
N TRP A 57 -19.75 -1.59 -11.84
CA TRP A 57 -21.21 -1.67 -12.02
C TRP A 57 -21.93 -1.84 -10.68
N ASP A 58 -21.23 -2.44 -9.73
CA ASP A 58 -21.70 -2.76 -8.40
C ASP A 58 -21.07 -1.90 -7.28
N CYS A 59 -20.72 -0.66 -7.61
CA CYS A 59 -20.11 0.29 -6.69
C CYS A 59 -21.06 0.62 -5.52
N MET A 60 -20.59 0.47 -4.28
CA MET A 60 -21.39 0.77 -3.08
C MET A 60 -21.79 2.25 -2.98
N PRO A 61 -20.88 3.23 -3.14
CA PRO A 61 -21.25 4.64 -3.21
C PRO A 61 -22.35 4.97 -4.24
N ARG A 62 -22.35 4.27 -5.39
CA ARG A 62 -23.42 4.39 -6.40
C ARG A 62 -24.76 3.90 -5.87
N ARG A 63 -24.77 2.77 -5.16
CA ARG A 63 -26.00 2.19 -4.57
C ARG A 63 -26.57 3.05 -3.46
N SER A 64 -25.71 3.58 -2.59
CA SER A 64 -26.13 4.33 -1.41
C SER A 64 -26.52 5.78 -1.72
N THR A 65 -25.79 6.46 -2.62
CA THR A 65 -25.95 7.91 -2.86
C THR A 65 -26.25 8.28 -4.31
N GLY A 66 -26.28 7.32 -5.23
CA GLY A 66 -26.33 7.58 -6.67
C GLY A 66 -25.01 8.08 -7.27
N ASN A 67 -24.06 8.53 -6.44
CA ASN A 67 -22.83 9.19 -6.87
C ASN A 67 -21.60 8.30 -6.64
N PRO A 68 -20.99 7.74 -7.70
CA PRO A 68 -19.82 6.86 -7.60
C PRO A 68 -18.50 7.65 -7.50
N ILE A 69 -18.50 8.84 -6.88
CA ILE A 69 -17.30 9.68 -6.82
C ILE A 69 -16.24 9.00 -5.95
N ILE A 70 -15.00 9.02 -6.43
CA ILE A 70 -13.83 8.55 -5.68
C ILE A 70 -13.28 9.73 -4.90
N ARG A 71 -13.44 9.68 -3.57
CA ARG A 71 -12.97 10.69 -2.61
C ARG A 71 -11.74 10.26 -1.83
N SER A 72 -11.40 8.98 -1.89
CA SER A 72 -10.21 8.40 -1.30
C SER A 72 -8.94 9.05 -1.86
N TYR A 73 -7.88 9.08 -1.05
CA TYR A 73 -6.56 9.54 -1.51
C TYR A 73 -5.93 8.58 -2.52
N TYR A 74 -6.42 7.34 -2.61
CA TYR A 74 -5.96 6.36 -3.59
C TYR A 74 -7.08 5.90 -4.52
N ARG A 75 -6.71 5.49 -5.72
CA ARG A 75 -7.62 4.82 -6.65
C ARG A 75 -6.87 3.84 -7.53
N PHE A 76 -7.62 2.95 -8.16
CA PHE A 76 -7.11 2.21 -9.30
C PHE A 76 -7.40 2.93 -10.61
N ALA A 77 -6.43 2.88 -11.51
CA ALA A 77 -6.54 3.31 -12.89
C ALA A 77 -6.26 2.14 -13.82
N LEU A 78 -7.28 1.68 -14.54
CA LEU A 78 -7.12 0.77 -15.66
C LEU A 78 -6.79 1.61 -16.89
N LYS A 79 -5.52 1.65 -17.26
CA LYS A 79 -5.00 2.47 -18.36
C LYS A 79 -4.81 1.61 -19.60
N ARG A 80 -5.29 2.10 -20.75
CA ARG A 80 -4.92 1.52 -22.05
C ARG A 80 -3.54 2.02 -22.46
N ILE A 81 -2.63 1.13 -22.84
CA ILE A 81 -1.24 1.48 -23.16
C ILE A 81 -1.16 2.35 -24.42
N SER A 82 -2.03 2.11 -25.40
CA SER A 82 -2.03 2.78 -26.71
C SER A 82 -2.96 3.99 -26.83
N ALA A 83 -3.70 4.35 -25.78
CA ALA A 83 -4.71 5.41 -25.87
C ALA A 83 -4.86 6.16 -24.55
N ARG A 84 -5.37 7.40 -24.60
CA ARG A 84 -5.67 8.20 -23.41
C ARG A 84 -6.93 7.77 -22.65
N SER A 85 -7.38 6.52 -22.83
CA SER A 85 -8.54 5.99 -22.12
C SER A 85 -8.09 5.44 -20.76
N ILE A 86 -8.70 5.99 -19.71
CA ILE A 86 -8.43 5.58 -18.32
C ILE A 86 -9.77 5.39 -17.64
N GLU A 87 -9.94 4.22 -17.03
CA GLU A 87 -11.07 3.92 -16.16
C GLU A 87 -10.61 3.91 -14.72
N TYR A 88 -11.41 4.51 -13.83
CA TYR A 88 -11.08 4.61 -12.42
C TYR A 88 -11.98 3.73 -11.57
N TYR A 89 -11.40 3.16 -10.52
CA TYR A 89 -12.08 2.29 -9.57
C TYR A 89 -11.69 2.67 -8.14
N HIS A 90 -12.66 2.64 -7.22
CA HIS A 90 -12.39 2.60 -5.77
C HIS A 90 -11.53 1.38 -5.44
N ILE A 91 -10.75 1.46 -4.35
CA ILE A 91 -9.86 0.36 -3.94
C ILE A 91 -10.68 -0.90 -3.63
N THR A 92 -11.66 -0.76 -2.74
CA THR A 92 -12.55 -1.85 -2.32
C THR A 92 -13.42 -2.39 -3.44
N CYS A 93 -13.78 -1.56 -4.43
CA CYS A 93 -14.56 -2.04 -5.58
C CYS A 93 -13.73 -2.96 -6.45
N LEU A 94 -12.44 -2.66 -6.66
CA LEU A 94 -11.59 -3.50 -7.47
C LEU A 94 -11.18 -4.77 -6.74
N GLU A 95 -10.89 -4.72 -5.44
CA GLU A 95 -10.65 -5.94 -4.64
C GLU A 95 -11.85 -6.89 -4.65
N ARG A 96 -13.08 -6.36 -4.66
CA ARG A 96 -14.29 -7.19 -4.80
C ARG A 96 -14.48 -7.79 -6.19
N LEU A 97 -14.02 -7.08 -7.23
CA LEU A 97 -14.07 -7.57 -8.61
C LEU A 97 -12.95 -8.60 -8.86
N LEU A 98 -11.76 -8.36 -8.33
CA LEU A 98 -10.55 -9.15 -8.51
C LEU A 98 -10.03 -9.57 -7.12
N PRO A 99 -10.63 -10.59 -6.49
CA PRO A 99 -10.25 -11.00 -5.13
C PRO A 99 -8.80 -11.49 -5.04
N ASP A 100 -8.28 -12.05 -6.12
CA ASP A 100 -6.88 -12.48 -6.23
C ASP A 100 -5.95 -11.36 -6.71
N LEU A 101 -6.24 -10.12 -6.32
CA LEU A 101 -5.47 -8.93 -6.70
C LEU A 101 -3.94 -9.12 -6.54
N PRO A 102 -3.42 -9.80 -5.51
CA PRO A 102 -1.98 -10.01 -5.39
C PRO A 102 -1.35 -10.83 -6.52
N ASN A 103 -2.09 -11.76 -7.12
CA ASN A 103 -1.60 -12.52 -8.28
C ASN A 103 -1.38 -11.60 -9.50
N PHE A 104 -2.18 -10.54 -9.64
CA PHE A 104 -2.00 -9.56 -10.72
C PHE A 104 -0.69 -8.77 -10.58
N VAL A 105 -0.17 -8.63 -9.36
CA VAL A 105 1.18 -8.08 -9.14
C VAL A 105 2.22 -9.07 -9.69
N GLY A 106 2.08 -10.36 -9.34
CA GLY A 106 2.95 -11.42 -9.84
C GLY A 106 2.95 -11.57 -11.37
N TYR A 107 1.80 -11.36 -12.02
CA TYR A 107 1.68 -11.36 -13.49
C TYR A 107 2.17 -10.07 -14.15
N GLY A 108 2.51 -9.03 -13.37
CA GLY A 108 2.91 -7.72 -13.88
C GLY A 108 1.76 -6.90 -14.46
N TYR A 109 0.50 -7.29 -14.18
CA TYR A 109 -0.71 -6.59 -14.62
C TYR A 109 -1.06 -5.42 -13.69
N LEU A 110 -0.72 -5.52 -12.41
CA LEU A 110 -0.91 -4.49 -11.39
C LEU A 110 0.43 -3.88 -10.97
N LYS A 111 0.52 -2.55 -11.02
CA LYS A 111 1.73 -1.77 -10.68
C LYS A 111 1.39 -0.54 -9.82
N MET A 112 2.38 0.02 -9.16
CA MET A 112 2.29 1.36 -8.58
C MET A 112 2.51 2.41 -9.67
N ASP A 113 1.75 3.50 -9.65
CA ASP A 113 1.94 4.65 -10.54
C ASP A 113 2.96 5.62 -9.94
N GLY A 114 4.24 5.27 -10.06
CA GLY A 114 5.33 6.06 -9.47
C GLY A 114 5.40 5.89 -7.95
N TRP A 115 5.61 7.00 -7.24
CA TRP A 115 5.69 7.02 -5.78
C TRP A 115 4.29 7.15 -5.17
N ILE A 116 3.98 6.31 -4.19
CA ILE A 116 2.71 6.30 -3.48
C ILE A 116 3.01 6.32 -1.98
N ALA A 117 2.42 7.25 -1.25
CA ALA A 117 2.59 7.39 0.19
C ALA A 117 1.28 7.80 0.89
N ALA A 118 1.37 8.00 2.20
CA ALA A 118 0.28 8.54 2.99
C ALA A 118 -0.12 9.96 2.54
N PRO A 119 -1.40 10.37 2.74
CA PRO A 119 -1.81 11.75 2.62
C PRO A 119 -0.95 12.69 3.49
N PRO A 120 -0.72 13.95 3.09
CA PRO A 120 0.08 14.90 3.87
C PRO A 120 -0.45 15.19 5.29
N ASP A 121 -1.72 14.94 5.54
CA ASP A 121 -2.42 15.10 6.81
C ASP A 121 -2.47 13.80 7.65
N SER A 122 -1.83 12.72 7.19
CA SER A 122 -1.71 11.48 7.95
C SER A 122 -0.74 11.64 9.13
N HIS A 123 -1.01 10.93 10.22
CA HIS A 123 -0.07 10.78 11.34
C HIS A 123 1.08 9.82 11.03
N ILE A 124 0.97 9.03 9.96
CA ILE A 124 2.00 8.09 9.52
C ILE A 124 3.01 8.81 8.64
N SER A 125 4.30 8.59 8.88
CA SER A 125 5.34 9.20 8.06
C SER A 125 5.27 8.78 6.58
N ILE A 126 5.70 9.67 5.68
CA ILE A 126 5.79 9.41 4.23
C ILE A 126 6.75 8.23 3.96
N LYS A 127 7.85 8.13 4.71
CA LYS A 127 8.84 7.06 4.58
C LYS A 127 8.20 5.70 4.88
N SER A 128 7.63 5.53 6.08
CA SER A 128 6.99 4.28 6.51
C SER A 128 5.82 3.86 5.63
N SER A 129 4.93 4.79 5.29
CA SER A 129 3.80 4.49 4.41
C SER A 129 4.26 4.03 3.02
N SER A 130 5.28 4.67 2.45
CA SER A 130 5.83 4.27 1.15
C SER A 130 6.50 2.89 1.21
N GLU A 131 7.20 2.55 2.29
CA GLU A 131 7.83 1.24 2.48
C GLU A 131 6.78 0.15 2.62
N ALA A 132 5.76 0.36 3.46
CA ALA A 132 4.69 -0.60 3.67
C ALA A 132 3.92 -0.93 2.38
N ILE A 133 3.63 0.09 1.56
CA ILE A 133 2.99 -0.09 0.24
C ILE A 133 3.93 -0.82 -0.72
N LYS A 134 5.22 -0.45 -0.78
CA LYS A 134 6.20 -1.15 -1.63
C LYS A 134 6.31 -2.62 -1.26
N ASP A 135 6.37 -2.95 0.02
CA ASP A 135 6.46 -4.32 0.50
C ASP A 135 5.23 -5.13 0.11
N TRP A 136 4.03 -4.53 0.16
CA TRP A 136 2.80 -5.18 -0.32
C TRP A 136 2.90 -5.58 -1.79
N PHE A 137 3.44 -4.71 -2.65
CA PHE A 137 3.66 -5.04 -4.06
C PHE A 137 4.81 -6.05 -4.23
N HIS A 138 5.91 -5.89 -3.50
CA HIS A 138 7.07 -6.75 -3.62
C HIS A 138 6.75 -8.20 -3.20
N HIS A 139 6.07 -8.36 -2.06
CA HIS A 139 5.68 -9.65 -1.51
C HIS A 139 4.28 -10.10 -1.95
N LYS A 140 3.71 -9.47 -3.01
CA LYS A 140 2.44 -9.89 -3.64
C LYS A 140 1.34 -10.10 -2.60
N GLY A 141 0.94 -9.03 -1.91
CA GLY A 141 -0.19 -9.03 -0.98
C GLY A 141 0.17 -9.15 0.50
N TRP A 142 1.47 -9.22 0.80
CA TRP A 142 1.95 -9.43 2.16
C TRP A 142 2.71 -8.19 2.62
N SER A 143 2.43 -7.72 3.81
CA SER A 143 3.13 -6.57 4.40
C SER A 143 3.19 -6.72 5.93
N PHE A 144 3.95 -5.84 6.57
CA PHE A 144 4.05 -5.77 8.01
C PHE A 144 3.06 -4.73 8.57
N GLY A 145 2.79 -4.79 9.87
CA GLY A 145 2.01 -3.76 10.54
C GLY A 145 2.67 -2.39 10.39
N ILE A 146 1.88 -1.33 10.22
CA ILE A 146 2.44 0.01 9.97
C ILE A 146 3.35 0.48 11.11
N ASP A 147 3.05 0.08 12.35
CA ASP A 147 3.83 0.40 13.54
C ASP A 147 5.26 -0.13 13.47
N CYS A 148 5.50 -1.27 12.81
CA CYS A 148 6.85 -1.81 12.61
C CYS A 148 7.73 -0.82 11.84
N TYR A 149 7.16 -0.20 10.81
CA TYR A 149 7.87 0.79 9.99
C TYR A 149 8.06 2.11 10.74
N GLU A 150 7.02 2.60 11.43
CA GLU A 150 7.11 3.86 12.19
C GLU A 150 8.14 3.78 13.32
N CYS A 151 8.11 2.71 14.12
CA CYS A 151 9.09 2.53 15.19
C CYS A 151 10.51 2.38 14.65
N PHE A 152 10.71 1.55 13.61
CA PHE A 152 12.03 1.37 13.02
C PHE A 152 12.57 2.68 12.43
N ASN A 153 11.76 3.38 11.63
CA ASN A 153 12.20 4.61 10.97
C ASN A 153 12.47 5.72 11.97
N LYS A 154 11.66 5.84 13.03
CA LYS A 154 11.90 6.80 14.10
C LYS A 154 13.25 6.56 14.77
N ASP A 155 13.48 5.34 15.27
CA ASP A 155 14.71 5.02 16.00
C ASP A 155 15.94 5.09 15.07
N HIS A 156 15.79 4.71 13.80
CA HIS A 156 16.85 4.82 12.79
C HIS A 156 17.18 6.27 12.42
N ASP A 157 16.16 7.12 12.30
CA ASP A 157 16.34 8.55 12.02
C ASP A 157 16.96 9.27 13.23
N GLU A 158 16.55 8.94 14.47
CA GLU A 158 17.17 9.44 15.71
C GLU A 158 18.65 9.01 15.80
N TRP A 159 18.93 7.72 15.57
CA TRP A 159 20.31 7.22 15.53
C TRP A 159 21.15 7.91 14.45
N THR A 160 20.58 8.13 13.27
CA THR A 160 21.26 8.83 12.16
C THR A 160 21.57 10.27 12.54
N GLN A 161 20.66 10.97 13.23
CA GLN A 161 20.88 12.33 13.70
C GLN A 161 21.99 12.39 14.76
N ASP A 162 21.94 11.53 15.76
CA ASP A 162 22.94 11.49 16.84
C ASP A 162 24.33 11.14 16.31
N THR A 163 24.43 10.11 15.46
CA THR A 163 25.71 9.73 14.85
C THR A 163 26.24 10.81 13.91
N SER A 164 25.38 11.47 13.14
CA SER A 164 25.78 12.61 12.31
C SER A 164 26.26 13.79 13.15
N PHE A 165 25.59 14.10 14.25
CA PHE A 165 25.99 15.16 15.18
C PHE A 165 27.37 14.87 15.78
N ILE A 166 27.60 13.65 16.28
CA ILE A 166 28.90 13.22 16.81
C ILE A 166 29.99 13.34 15.74
N TRP A 167 29.71 12.95 14.49
CA TRP A 167 30.65 13.11 13.38
C TRP A 167 30.99 14.57 13.08
N ILE A 168 29.99 15.45 13.07
CA ILE A 168 30.18 16.88 12.79
C ILE A 168 31.00 17.54 13.91
N GLU A 169 30.60 17.34 15.18
CA GLU A 169 31.35 17.81 16.36
C GLU A 169 32.80 17.32 16.33
N HIS A 170 33.00 16.04 15.99
CA HIS A 170 34.33 15.47 15.85
C HIS A 170 35.14 16.16 14.76
N ILE A 171 34.61 16.35 13.54
CA ILE A 171 35.32 17.05 12.45
C ILE A 171 35.68 18.48 12.87
N LEU A 172 34.74 19.21 13.48
CA LEU A 172 34.97 20.58 13.94
C LEU A 172 36.04 20.65 15.04
N SER A 173 36.11 19.66 15.93
CA SER A 173 37.14 19.59 16.98
C SER A 173 38.56 19.39 16.43
N HIS A 174 38.70 18.89 15.20
CA HIS A 174 39.99 18.66 14.54
C HIS A 174 40.53 19.85 13.76
N GLU A 175 39.75 20.94 13.59
CA GLU A 175 40.23 22.13 12.87
C GLU A 175 41.36 22.87 13.60
N GLU A 176 41.56 22.64 14.91
CA GLU A 176 42.61 23.33 15.69
C GLU A 176 43.88 22.50 15.96
N ARG A 177 43.84 21.15 15.90
CA ARG A 177 45.02 20.27 16.07
C ARG A 177 44.88 18.94 15.33
N VAL A 178 45.94 18.55 14.62
CA VAL A 178 46.14 17.19 14.09
C VAL A 178 46.47 16.27 15.27
N ASP A 179 45.45 15.90 16.03
CA ASP A 179 45.62 14.98 17.15
C ASP A 179 45.59 13.54 16.62
N THR A 180 46.76 12.88 16.67
CA THR A 180 46.98 11.56 16.07
C THR A 180 46.41 10.41 16.92
N ASP A 181 45.88 10.71 18.11
CA ASP A 181 45.33 9.74 19.07
C ASP A 181 43.85 9.95 19.44
N CYS A 182 43.08 10.63 18.58
CA CYS A 182 41.64 10.79 18.82
C CYS A 182 40.89 9.45 18.74
N CYS A 183 40.24 9.06 19.84
CA CYS A 183 39.48 7.81 19.97
C CYS A 183 38.29 7.73 19.01
N HIS A 184 37.74 8.87 18.59
CA HIS A 184 36.64 8.97 17.64
C HIS A 184 37.09 8.76 16.17
N CYS A 185 38.37 8.99 15.82
CA CYS A 185 38.89 8.72 14.47
C CYS A 185 38.99 7.23 14.13
N LYS A 186 39.05 6.35 15.15
CA LYS A 186 39.17 4.89 14.96
C LYS A 186 37.82 4.18 14.99
N SER A 187 36.85 4.69 15.75
CA SER A 187 35.47 4.21 15.81
C SER A 187 34.59 5.26 16.48
N LEU A 188 33.39 5.55 15.94
CA LEU A 188 32.45 6.41 16.66
C LEU A 188 31.94 5.69 17.92
N PRO A 189 32.05 6.30 19.11
CA PRO A 189 31.25 5.90 20.23
C PRO A 189 29.81 6.34 19.94
N GLY A 190 28.94 5.36 19.73
CA GLY A 190 27.52 5.59 19.48
C GLY A 190 26.74 4.33 19.80
N ALA A 191 25.45 4.48 20.06
CA ALA A 191 24.55 3.35 20.14
C ALA A 191 24.64 2.52 18.83
N SER A 192 24.47 1.21 18.93
CA SER A 192 24.43 0.33 17.76
C SER A 192 23.31 0.74 16.82
N GLU A 193 23.54 0.67 15.51
CA GLU A 193 22.50 0.93 14.50
C GLU A 193 21.25 0.07 14.77
N PRO A 194 20.04 0.68 14.80
CA PRO A 194 18.79 -0.05 14.92
C PRO A 194 18.66 -1.14 13.85
N GLN A 195 18.48 -2.38 14.29
CA GLN A 195 18.38 -3.53 13.38
C GLN A 195 16.93 -3.79 13.02
N ARG A 196 16.61 -3.94 11.72
CA ARG A 196 15.24 -4.25 11.26
C ARG A 196 14.65 -5.49 11.95
N SER A 197 15.46 -6.50 12.23
CA SER A 197 15.03 -7.74 12.91
C SER A 197 14.46 -7.54 14.31
N HIS A 198 14.69 -6.38 14.95
CA HIS A 198 14.11 -6.05 16.26
C HIS A 198 12.68 -5.49 16.17
N TYR A 199 12.28 -4.96 15.00
CA TYR A 199 10.99 -4.30 14.80
C TYR A 199 10.05 -5.12 13.93
N PHE A 200 10.62 -5.87 12.99
CA PHE A 200 9.86 -6.65 12.01
C PHE A 200 9.78 -8.11 12.45
N PRO A 201 8.59 -8.72 12.45
CA PRO A 201 8.48 -10.17 12.63
C PRO A 201 9.19 -10.89 11.48
N LYS A 202 9.49 -12.17 11.68
CA LYS A 202 10.22 -12.98 10.68
C LYS A 202 9.47 -13.09 9.35
N GLU A 203 8.14 -13.13 9.40
CA GLU A 203 7.30 -13.28 8.23
C GLU A 203 6.24 -12.17 8.21
N PRO A 204 6.00 -11.54 7.04
CA PRO A 204 4.90 -10.59 6.88
C PRO A 204 3.56 -11.31 6.92
N SER A 205 2.48 -10.55 7.09
CA SER A 205 1.12 -11.06 7.07
C SER A 205 0.42 -10.72 5.75
N ALA A 206 -0.45 -11.62 5.28
CA ALA A 206 -1.36 -11.31 4.19
C ALA A 206 -2.33 -10.21 4.64
N VAL A 207 -2.42 -9.13 3.87
CA VAL A 207 -3.27 -7.96 4.18
C VAL A 207 -3.96 -7.49 2.90
N SER A 208 -5.24 -7.10 2.98
CA SER A 208 -5.88 -6.49 1.83
C SER A 208 -5.24 -5.13 1.55
N LEU A 209 -5.25 -4.70 0.28
CA LEU A 209 -4.72 -3.40 -0.05
C LEU A 209 -5.60 -2.29 0.55
N SER A 210 -6.93 -2.47 0.61
CA SER A 210 -7.80 -1.49 1.27
C SER A 210 -7.49 -1.31 2.75
N GLU A 211 -7.19 -2.39 3.47
CA GLU A 211 -6.82 -2.36 4.88
C GLU A 211 -5.47 -1.65 5.07
N LEU A 212 -4.46 -2.04 4.28
CA LEU A 212 -3.14 -1.40 4.33
C LEU A 212 -3.24 0.10 4.03
N LEU A 213 -3.94 0.48 2.96
CA LEU A 213 -4.11 1.88 2.55
C LEU A 213 -4.89 2.70 3.58
N ALA A 214 -5.89 2.10 4.22
CA ALA A 214 -6.61 2.72 5.33
C ALA A 214 -5.67 2.97 6.52
N SER A 215 -4.88 1.95 6.90
CA SER A 215 -3.89 2.05 7.98
C SER A 215 -2.86 3.14 7.73
N VAL A 216 -2.23 3.20 6.55
CA VAL A 216 -1.22 4.23 6.25
C VAL A 216 -1.82 5.63 6.11
N SER A 217 -3.12 5.73 5.82
CA SER A 217 -3.82 7.03 5.76
C SER A 217 -4.36 7.49 7.11
N GLY A 218 -4.24 6.67 8.17
CA GLY A 218 -4.90 6.95 9.45
C GLY A 218 -6.43 7.00 9.33
N GLN A 219 -7.02 6.29 8.37
CA GLN A 219 -8.47 6.26 8.13
C GLN A 219 -9.04 4.90 8.51
N PRO A 220 -10.26 4.82 9.09
CA PRO A 220 -10.88 3.54 9.39
C PRO A 220 -11.29 2.77 8.12
N HIS A 221 -11.65 3.50 7.06
CA HIS A 221 -12.07 2.95 5.77
C HIS A 221 -11.58 3.87 4.64
N ILE A 222 -11.03 3.28 3.58
CA ILE A 222 -10.42 4.05 2.48
C ILE A 222 -11.45 4.68 1.53
N ASP A 223 -12.53 3.96 1.20
CA ASP A 223 -13.57 4.43 0.26
C ASP A 223 -14.82 4.91 1.04
N LYS A 224 -14.87 6.21 1.35
CA LYS A 224 -16.03 6.89 1.97
C LYS A 224 -17.04 7.40 0.93
#